data_AF-A0A8C3ANZ2-F1
#
_entry.id   AF-A0A8C3ANZ2-F1
#
_cell.length_a   1.000
_cell.length_b   1.000
_cell.length_c   1.000
_cell.angle_alpha   90.00
_cell.angle_beta   90.00
_cell.angle_gamma   90.00
#
_symmetry.space_group_name_H-M   'P 1'
#
loop_
_entity.id
_entity.type
_entity.pdbx_description
1 polymer ?
#
loop_
_entity_poly.entity_id
_entity_poly.type
_entity_poly.pdbx_seq_one_letter_code
_entity_poly.pdbx_strand_id
1 'polypeptide(L)'
;MILTTFVMMLSFPVFTLKGDGGSSSSRPARPDCVRASEQCLKEYSCSTKYRTMRQCVAGRESNFSAVTGSEAQGECRSAIEAMKQSTLNNCRCRRGMKKEKNCLRIFWSIFQSLQGNDLLEYSPYEQVNSRLSDIFRLAPIITVEPASTKENNCLNAAKACNLNDTCKKYRSAYITPCTSRVSASEVCNKRKCHKALRQFFDKHFKITSEFAR
;
A
#
# COMPACT_ATOMS: atom_id res chain seq x y z
N MET A 1 -39.81 -27.83 -64.90
CA MET A 1 -38.44 -27.44 -65.26
C MET A 1 -38.29 -25.95 -64.99
N ILE A 2 -37.48 -25.63 -63.97
CA ILE A 2 -36.57 -24.47 -63.82
C ILE A 2 -37.12 -23.04 -64.01
N LEU A 3 -37.08 -22.22 -62.93
CA LEU A 3 -36.23 -21.01 -62.75
C LEU A 3 -36.82 -20.16 -61.59
N THR A 4 -36.19 -20.09 -60.41
CA THR A 4 -35.40 -18.94 -59.87
C THR A 4 -36.18 -17.61 -59.84
N THR A 5 -36.28 -16.76 -58.81
CA THR A 5 -35.59 -16.50 -57.52
C THR A 5 -36.33 -15.31 -56.84
N PHE A 6 -35.94 -14.96 -55.60
CA PHE A 6 -36.50 -13.96 -54.65
C PHE A 6 -37.59 -14.57 -53.76
N VAL A 7 -37.37 -14.75 -52.45
CA VAL A 7 -37.17 -13.69 -51.46
C VAL A 7 -36.26 -14.14 -50.31
N MET A 8 -35.40 -13.23 -49.87
CA MET A 8 -34.52 -13.33 -48.70
C MET A 8 -35.30 -13.54 -47.40
N MET A 9 -35.02 -14.63 -46.67
CA MET A 9 -35.41 -14.79 -45.26
C MET A 9 -34.33 -15.54 -44.47
N LEU A 10 -33.59 -14.77 -43.66
CA LEU A 10 -33.07 -15.08 -42.33
C LEU A 10 -32.27 -16.38 -42.14
N SER A 11 -30.97 -16.33 -42.46
CA SER A 11 -30.00 -17.26 -41.88
C SER A 11 -29.60 -16.79 -40.47
N PHE A 12 -30.07 -17.49 -39.44
CA PHE A 12 -29.52 -17.43 -38.09
C PHE A 12 -28.12 -18.05 -38.09
N PRO A 13 -27.07 -17.39 -37.58
CA PRO A 13 -25.91 -18.10 -37.09
C PRO A 13 -26.22 -18.59 -35.67
N VAL A 14 -26.32 -19.91 -35.51
CA VAL A 14 -26.19 -20.58 -34.21
C VAL A 14 -24.81 -20.25 -33.66
N PHE A 15 -24.73 -19.26 -32.77
CA PHE A 15 -23.53 -19.00 -31.99
C PHE A 15 -23.52 -19.92 -30.77
N THR A 16 -22.67 -20.94 -30.85
CA THR A 16 -22.26 -21.78 -29.73
C THR A 16 -21.69 -20.92 -28.61
N LEU A 17 -22.39 -20.82 -27.48
CA LEU A 17 -21.85 -20.26 -26.24
C LEU A 17 -20.82 -21.26 -25.67
N LYS A 18 -19.56 -21.09 -26.09
CA LYS A 18 -18.40 -21.65 -25.41
C LYS A 18 -18.23 -20.84 -24.12
N GLY A 19 -18.63 -21.43 -23.00
CA GLY A 19 -18.34 -20.88 -21.68
C GLY A 19 -16.83 -20.84 -21.47
N ASP A 20 -16.28 -19.64 -21.28
CA ASP A 20 -14.92 -19.45 -20.83
C ASP A 20 -14.90 -18.63 -19.54
N GLY A 21 -14.30 -19.28 -18.52
CA GLY A 21 -13.54 -18.73 -17.41
C GLY A 21 -14.01 -17.43 -16.75
N GLY A 22 -14.41 -17.55 -15.48
CA GLY A 22 -14.76 -16.46 -14.59
C GLY A 22 -13.80 -15.26 -14.66
N SER A 23 -14.32 -14.15 -15.17
CA SER A 23 -13.71 -12.84 -15.00
C SER A 23 -14.01 -12.38 -13.59
N SER A 24 -13.09 -12.65 -12.66
CA SER A 24 -13.11 -12.08 -11.32
C SER A 24 -13.13 -10.55 -11.45
N SER A 25 -14.23 -9.94 -11.02
CA SER A 25 -14.43 -8.49 -10.95
C SER A 25 -13.26 -7.84 -10.19
N SER A 26 -12.26 -7.40 -10.94
CA SER A 26 -11.14 -6.64 -10.40
C SER A 26 -11.62 -5.19 -10.29
N ARG A 27 -12.00 -4.79 -9.07
CA ARG A 27 -12.10 -3.37 -8.73
C ARG A 27 -10.84 -2.67 -9.29
N PRO A 28 -10.97 -1.55 -10.02
CA PRO A 28 -9.81 -0.85 -10.56
C PRO A 28 -8.84 -0.58 -9.40
N ALA A 29 -7.64 -1.16 -9.52
CA ALA A 29 -6.62 -1.05 -8.48
C ALA A 29 -6.38 0.43 -8.20
N ARG A 30 -6.62 0.86 -6.95
CA ARG A 30 -6.44 2.26 -6.55
C ARG A 30 -5.00 2.67 -6.90
N PRO A 31 -4.78 3.81 -7.57
CA PRO A 31 -3.44 4.24 -7.92
C PRO A 31 -2.65 4.55 -6.64
N ASP A 32 -1.38 4.16 -6.60
CA ASP A 32 -0.50 4.60 -5.51
C ASP A 32 -0.24 6.11 -5.60
N CYS A 33 0.09 6.74 -4.47
CA CYS A 33 0.24 8.19 -4.41
C CYS A 33 1.35 8.73 -5.33
N VAL A 34 2.34 7.92 -5.70
CA VAL A 34 3.37 8.33 -6.66
C VAL A 34 2.76 8.44 -8.06
N ARG A 35 2.08 7.39 -8.52
CA ARG A 35 1.41 7.38 -9.83
C ARG A 35 0.29 8.42 -9.91
N ALA A 36 -0.52 8.56 -8.86
CA ALA A 36 -1.59 9.56 -8.81
C ALA A 36 -1.02 11.00 -8.89
N SER A 37 0.11 11.26 -8.23
CA SER A 37 0.78 12.56 -8.31
C SER A 37 1.38 12.81 -9.69
N GLU A 38 2.01 11.81 -10.31
CA GLU A 38 2.53 11.94 -11.67
C GLU A 38 1.40 12.24 -12.67
N GLN A 39 0.23 11.63 -12.50
CA GLN A 39 -0.94 11.92 -13.34
C GLN A 39 -1.48 13.34 -13.11
N CYS A 40 -1.62 13.77 -11.85
CA CYS A 40 -2.06 15.14 -11.54
C CYS A 40 -1.11 16.20 -12.08
N LEU A 41 0.21 15.94 -12.06
CA LEU A 41 1.21 16.88 -12.57
C LEU A 41 1.17 17.05 -14.09
N LYS A 42 0.62 16.08 -14.82
CA LYS A 42 0.41 16.18 -16.28
C LYS A 42 -0.79 17.06 -16.64
N GLU A 43 -1.76 17.17 -15.75
CA GLU A 43 -2.97 17.98 -15.96
C GLU A 43 -2.77 19.37 -15.37
N TYR A 44 -2.88 20.42 -16.19
CA TYR A 44 -2.62 21.80 -15.77
C TYR A 44 -3.51 22.25 -14.60
N SER A 45 -4.81 21.94 -14.65
CA SER A 45 -5.82 22.24 -13.63
C SER A 45 -5.47 21.60 -12.28
N CYS A 46 -5.18 20.29 -12.29
CA CYS A 46 -4.82 19.53 -11.09
C CYS A 46 -3.47 19.99 -10.52
N SER A 47 -2.46 20.12 -11.37
CA SER A 47 -1.11 20.56 -10.99
C SER A 47 -1.11 21.93 -10.31
N THR A 48 -1.87 22.89 -10.85
CA THR A 48 -1.99 24.23 -10.28
C THR A 48 -2.64 24.19 -8.91
N LYS A 49 -3.82 23.57 -8.79
CA LYS A 49 -4.54 23.44 -7.51
C LYS A 49 -3.73 22.64 -6.48
N TYR A 50 -2.98 21.64 -6.90
CA TYR A 50 -2.09 20.87 -6.04
C TYR A 50 -0.93 21.72 -5.47
N ARG A 51 -0.31 22.57 -6.29
CA ARG A 51 0.75 23.49 -5.85
C ARG A 51 0.21 24.54 -4.90
N THR A 52 -0.92 25.16 -5.25
CA THR A 52 -1.62 26.13 -4.38
C THR A 52 -1.91 25.49 -3.03
N MET A 53 -2.58 24.32 -2.99
CA MET A 53 -2.89 23.59 -1.76
C MET A 53 -1.65 23.37 -0.87
N ARG A 54 -0.49 23.03 -1.45
CA ARG A 54 0.76 22.85 -0.68
C ARG A 54 1.28 24.15 -0.07
N GLN A 55 1.17 25.27 -0.78
CA GLN A 55 1.58 26.59 -0.29
C GLN A 55 0.68 27.06 0.85
N CYS A 56 -0.61 26.74 0.76
CA CYS A 56 -1.62 27.08 1.75
C CYS A 56 -1.35 26.47 3.15
N VAL A 57 -0.58 25.38 3.22
CA VAL A 57 -0.29 24.63 4.47
C VAL A 57 1.19 24.74 4.89
N ALA A 58 2.04 25.31 4.05
CA ALA A 58 3.46 25.48 4.36
C ALA A 58 3.65 26.54 5.46
N GLY A 59 3.89 26.10 6.70
CA GLY A 59 4.28 26.96 7.83
C GLY A 59 3.13 27.46 8.71
N ARG A 60 1.91 26.91 8.57
CA ARG A 60 0.76 27.29 9.39
C ARG A 60 0.03 26.05 9.89
N GLU A 61 -0.18 25.95 11.19
CA GLU A 61 -0.97 24.88 11.82
C GLU A 61 -2.40 24.95 11.31
N SER A 62 -2.72 24.22 10.22
CA SER A 62 -4.05 23.81 9.71
C SER A 62 -5.19 24.85 9.63
N ASN A 63 -4.96 26.08 10.07
CA ASN A 63 -5.91 27.16 10.25
C ASN A 63 -5.80 28.08 9.05
N PHE A 64 -6.66 27.79 8.09
CA PHE A 64 -6.86 28.56 6.87
C PHE A 64 -7.13 30.06 7.14
N SER A 65 -7.65 30.35 8.32
CA SER A 65 -7.98 31.68 8.86
C SER A 65 -6.78 32.62 9.03
N ALA A 66 -5.54 32.09 8.98
CA ALA A 66 -4.31 32.88 9.15
C ALA A 66 -3.72 33.37 7.81
N VAL A 67 -4.38 33.13 6.67
CA VAL A 67 -3.99 33.74 5.39
C VAL A 67 -4.46 35.19 5.37
N THR A 68 -3.52 36.13 5.33
CA THR A 68 -3.77 37.57 5.20
C THR A 68 -4.33 37.86 3.80
N GLY A 69 -5.65 37.99 3.69
CA GLY A 69 -6.35 38.32 2.44
C GLY A 69 -7.49 37.35 2.15
N SER A 70 -8.71 37.87 2.04
CA SER A 70 -9.92 37.08 1.74
C SER A 70 -9.83 36.34 0.40
N GLU A 71 -9.16 36.94 -0.58
CA GLU A 71 -8.95 36.35 -1.90
C GLU A 71 -8.00 35.14 -1.85
N ALA A 72 -6.85 35.27 -1.18
CA ALA A 72 -5.92 34.17 -0.96
C ALA A 72 -6.53 33.03 -0.11
N GLN A 73 -7.43 33.38 0.82
CA GLN A 73 -8.20 32.41 1.57
C GLN A 73 -9.16 31.60 0.67
N GLY A 74 -9.83 32.29 -0.25
CA GLY A 74 -10.74 31.68 -1.23
C GLY A 74 -10.01 30.75 -2.21
N GLU A 75 -8.86 31.17 -2.73
CA GLU A 75 -8.05 30.36 -3.66
C GLU A 75 -7.60 29.03 -3.04
N CYS A 76 -7.18 29.07 -1.79
CA CYS A 76 -6.75 27.89 -1.10
C CYS A 76 -7.91 26.96 -0.71
N ARG A 77 -9.06 27.51 -0.30
CA ARG A 77 -10.27 26.70 -0.09
C ARG A 77 -10.69 26.01 -1.40
N SER A 78 -10.67 26.74 -2.52
CA SER A 78 -10.91 26.18 -3.85
C SER A 78 -9.90 25.10 -4.21
N ALA A 79 -8.62 25.28 -3.89
CA ALA A 79 -7.57 24.29 -4.12
C ALA A 79 -7.77 23.00 -3.31
N ILE A 80 -8.12 23.12 -2.03
CA ILE A 80 -8.43 21.98 -1.16
C ILE A 80 -9.63 21.19 -1.69
N GLU A 81 -10.72 21.87 -2.06
CA GLU A 81 -11.93 21.20 -2.58
C GLU A 81 -11.65 20.48 -3.91
N ALA A 82 -10.90 21.09 -4.83
CA ALA A 82 -10.46 20.43 -6.06
C ALA A 82 -9.60 19.19 -5.78
N MET A 83 -8.76 19.22 -4.75
CA MET A 83 -7.94 18.08 -4.35
C MET A 83 -8.77 16.95 -3.70
N LYS A 84 -9.83 17.27 -2.94
CA LYS A 84 -10.77 16.25 -2.41
C LYS A 84 -11.46 15.44 -3.51
N GLN A 85 -11.79 16.09 -4.62
CA GLN A 85 -12.45 15.47 -5.78
C GLN A 85 -11.48 14.71 -6.68
N SER A 86 -10.17 14.98 -6.57
CA SER A 86 -9.15 14.35 -7.39
C SER A 86 -8.86 12.90 -7.00
N THR A 87 -8.20 12.16 -7.90
CA THR A 87 -7.70 10.81 -7.65
C THR A 87 -6.62 10.74 -6.57
N LEU A 88 -6.05 11.88 -6.16
CA LEU A 88 -5.05 11.99 -5.11
C LEU A 88 -5.62 11.78 -3.70
N ASN A 89 -6.88 12.17 -3.46
CA ASN A 89 -7.49 12.07 -2.13
C ASN A 89 -7.55 10.62 -1.59
N ASN A 90 -7.74 9.67 -2.52
CA ASN A 90 -7.94 8.26 -2.22
C ASN A 90 -6.73 7.37 -2.52
N CYS A 91 -5.57 7.98 -2.78
CA CYS A 91 -4.34 7.23 -3.05
C CYS A 91 -3.84 6.53 -1.79
N ARG A 92 -3.16 5.39 -1.97
CA ARG A 92 -2.59 4.60 -0.87
C ARG A 92 -1.16 4.21 -1.17
N CYS A 93 -0.36 4.02 -0.13
CA CYS A 93 0.98 3.47 -0.27
C CYS A 93 0.98 1.95 -0.05
N ARG A 94 1.96 1.26 -0.66
CA ARG A 94 2.16 -0.18 -0.47
C ARG A 94 3.47 -0.42 0.24
N ARG A 95 3.45 -1.26 1.28
CA ARG A 95 4.64 -1.57 2.06
C ARG A 95 5.67 -2.34 1.23
N GLY A 96 6.91 -1.85 1.22
CA GLY A 96 8.01 -2.41 0.42
C GLY A 96 8.02 -1.99 -1.06
N MET A 97 7.31 -0.92 -1.45
CA MET A 97 7.42 -0.37 -2.81
C MET A 97 8.76 0.39 -3.02
N LYS A 98 9.31 0.39 -4.25
CA LYS A 98 10.61 1.03 -4.56
C LYS A 98 10.71 2.50 -4.09
N LYS A 99 9.61 3.25 -4.19
CA LYS A 99 9.52 4.68 -3.82
C LYS A 99 8.66 4.92 -2.55
N GLU A 100 8.66 3.99 -1.59
CA GLU A 100 7.78 4.04 -0.39
C GLU A 100 7.92 5.35 0.40
N LYS A 101 9.14 5.79 0.68
CA LYS A 101 9.38 7.08 1.35
C LYS A 101 8.77 8.27 0.61
N ASN A 102 8.84 8.26 -0.74
CA ASN A 102 8.27 9.32 -1.55
C ASN A 102 6.73 9.25 -1.55
N CYS A 103 6.18 8.04 -1.64
CA CYS A 103 4.73 7.82 -1.55
C CYS A 103 4.18 8.37 -0.23
N LEU A 104 4.81 8.04 0.90
CA LEU A 104 4.39 8.51 2.22
C LEU A 104 4.48 10.04 2.31
N ARG A 105 5.55 10.65 1.79
CA ARG A 105 5.68 12.10 1.75
C ARG A 105 4.53 12.75 0.98
N ILE A 106 4.16 12.20 -0.17
CA ILE A 106 3.03 12.69 -0.98
C ILE A 106 1.72 12.53 -0.21
N PHE A 107 1.46 11.34 0.34
CA PHE A 107 0.25 11.06 1.11
C PHE A 107 0.06 12.05 2.26
N TRP A 108 1.06 12.22 3.12
CA TRP A 108 0.96 13.11 4.28
C TRP A 108 0.77 14.57 3.86
N SER A 109 1.40 14.99 2.77
CA SER A 109 1.21 16.35 2.25
C SER A 109 -0.19 16.64 1.70
N ILE A 110 -0.94 15.61 1.31
CA ILE A 110 -2.34 15.75 0.89
C ILE A 110 -3.22 15.63 2.12
N PHE A 111 -3.01 14.60 2.94
CA PHE A 111 -3.80 14.30 4.11
C PHE A 111 -3.85 15.46 5.12
N GLN A 112 -2.68 16.03 5.44
CA GLN A 112 -2.58 17.18 6.35
C GLN A 112 -3.31 18.42 5.80
N SER A 113 -3.35 18.58 4.47
CA SER A 113 -4.08 19.67 3.82
C SER A 113 -5.59 19.45 3.76
N LEU A 114 -6.05 18.20 3.78
CA LEU A 114 -7.46 17.86 3.60
C LEU A 114 -8.23 17.63 4.90
N GLN A 115 -7.58 17.16 5.97
CA GLN A 115 -8.27 16.62 7.16
C GLN A 115 -8.06 17.38 8.47
N GLY A 116 -7.43 18.56 8.46
CA GLY A 116 -7.45 19.52 9.59
C GLY A 116 -7.65 18.90 10.99
N ASN A 117 -6.62 18.24 11.51
CA ASN A 117 -6.51 17.68 12.88
C ASN A 117 -7.34 16.44 13.27
N ASP A 118 -8.03 15.73 12.37
CA ASP A 118 -8.65 14.45 12.76
C ASP A 118 -7.67 13.27 12.61
N LEU A 119 -6.81 13.09 13.62
CA LEU A 119 -5.59 12.26 13.55
C LEU A 119 -5.84 10.74 13.65
N LEU A 120 -7.06 10.29 13.95
CA LEU A 120 -7.23 8.94 14.51
C LEU A 120 -7.68 7.82 13.56
N GLU A 121 -8.05 8.09 12.30
CA GLU A 121 -8.69 7.02 11.49
C GLU A 121 -8.28 6.93 10.01
N TYR A 122 -7.03 7.23 9.65
CA TYR A 122 -6.60 7.04 8.26
C TYR A 122 -5.19 6.47 8.11
N SER A 123 -5.10 5.17 7.84
CA SER A 123 -3.84 4.49 7.55
C SER A 123 -3.29 4.88 6.17
N PRO A 124 -2.01 5.31 6.05
CA PRO A 124 -1.39 5.67 4.77
C PRO A 124 -1.17 4.48 3.84
N TYR A 125 -1.21 3.27 4.39
CA TYR A 125 -1.06 2.06 3.61
C TYR A 125 -2.40 1.56 3.12
N GLU A 126 -2.41 0.97 1.94
CA GLU A 126 -3.54 0.19 1.48
C GLU A 126 -3.79 -0.89 2.54
N GLN A 127 -5.02 -0.95 3.06
CA GLN A 127 -5.47 -2.14 3.76
C GLN A 127 -5.29 -3.26 2.77
N VAL A 128 -4.35 -4.15 3.06
CA VAL A 128 -4.08 -5.32 2.23
C VAL A 128 -5.45 -6.00 2.10
N ASN A 129 -6.04 -5.98 0.89
CA ASN A 129 -7.35 -6.57 0.62
C ASN A 129 -7.22 -8.08 0.87
N SER A 130 -7.40 -8.47 2.12
CA SER A 130 -6.93 -9.75 2.59
C SER A 130 -7.67 -10.18 3.83
N ARG A 131 -9.00 -10.07 3.87
CA ARG A 131 -9.71 -11.10 4.66
C ARG A 131 -9.23 -12.49 4.22
N LEU A 132 -8.96 -12.67 2.92
CA LEU A 132 -8.36 -13.89 2.38
C LEU A 132 -6.86 -14.06 2.69
N SER A 133 -5.99 -13.06 2.51
CA SER A 133 -4.57 -13.26 2.86
C SER A 133 -4.27 -13.20 4.35
N ASP A 134 -5.13 -12.66 5.20
CA ASP A 134 -5.03 -12.82 6.66
C ASP A 134 -5.50 -14.23 7.04
N ILE A 135 -6.56 -14.78 6.43
CA ILE A 135 -6.92 -16.21 6.58
C ILE A 135 -5.77 -17.14 6.14
N PHE A 136 -5.09 -16.85 5.02
CA PHE A 136 -3.93 -17.64 4.58
C PHE A 136 -2.64 -17.35 5.37
N ARG A 137 -2.53 -16.20 6.04
CA ARG A 137 -1.49 -15.95 7.05
C ARG A 137 -1.76 -16.64 8.38
N LEU A 138 -3.01 -17.03 8.63
CA LEU A 138 -3.40 -17.93 9.71
C LEU A 138 -3.23 -19.41 9.31
N ALA A 139 -3.11 -19.76 8.02
CA ALA A 139 -2.91 -21.15 7.59
C ALA A 139 -1.61 -21.81 8.12
N PRO A 140 -0.48 -21.09 8.29
CA PRO A 140 0.69 -21.59 9.03
C PRO A 140 0.40 -21.92 10.51
N ILE A 141 -0.69 -21.41 11.08
CA ILE A 141 -1.12 -21.70 12.45
C ILE A 141 -1.96 -22.99 12.49
N ILE A 142 -2.67 -23.33 11.40
CA ILE A 142 -3.59 -24.48 11.32
C ILE A 142 -2.87 -25.76 10.84
N THR A 143 -1.75 -25.63 10.12
CA THR A 143 -0.90 -26.76 9.72
C THR A 143 0.09 -27.21 10.80
N VAL A 144 0.08 -26.54 11.96
CA VAL A 144 0.63 -27.10 13.19
C VAL A 144 -0.38 -28.14 13.66
N GLU A 145 -0.19 -29.38 13.24
CA GLU A 145 -0.64 -30.60 13.95
C GLU A 145 -0.69 -30.30 15.46
N PRO A 146 -1.71 -30.75 16.21
CA PRO A 146 -1.76 -30.54 17.66
C PRO A 146 -0.55 -31.24 18.28
N ALA A 147 0.56 -30.52 18.33
CA ALA A 147 1.83 -31.06 18.75
C ALA A 147 1.63 -31.47 20.20
N SER A 148 1.80 -32.77 20.39
CA SER A 148 1.94 -33.43 21.68
C SER A 148 2.58 -32.50 22.71
N THR A 149 2.06 -32.56 23.93
CA THR A 149 2.27 -31.69 25.10
C THR A 149 3.71 -31.52 25.62
N LYS A 150 4.76 -31.49 24.77
CA LYS A 150 6.17 -31.37 25.19
C LYS A 150 7.10 -30.49 24.35
N GLU A 151 6.68 -29.88 23.23
CA GLU A 151 7.60 -29.05 22.41
C GLU A 151 7.31 -27.55 22.42
N ASN A 152 8.37 -26.75 22.55
CA ASN A 152 8.32 -25.29 22.48
C ASN A 152 8.22 -24.83 21.01
N ASN A 153 7.05 -24.32 20.61
CA ASN A 153 6.81 -23.79 19.26
C ASN A 153 7.78 -22.66 18.84
N CYS A 154 8.25 -21.84 19.78
CA CYS A 154 9.26 -20.81 19.50
C CYS A 154 10.62 -21.43 19.17
N LEU A 155 10.99 -22.52 19.87
CA LEU A 155 12.21 -23.27 19.59
C LEU A 155 12.14 -23.92 18.20
N ASN A 156 10.99 -24.49 17.84
CA ASN A 156 10.76 -25.08 16.52
C ASN A 156 10.85 -24.02 15.41
N ALA A 157 10.24 -22.85 15.59
CA ALA A 157 10.38 -21.72 14.67
C ALA A 157 11.83 -21.23 14.54
N ALA A 158 12.56 -21.16 15.66
CA ALA A 158 13.97 -20.77 15.66
C ALA A 158 14.87 -21.79 14.93
N LYS A 159 14.60 -23.10 15.09
CA LYS A 159 15.27 -24.17 14.35
C LYS A 159 14.99 -24.07 12.85
N ALA A 160 13.72 -23.90 12.45
CA ALA A 160 13.34 -23.73 11.05
C ALA A 160 14.04 -22.52 10.40
N CYS A 161 14.10 -21.39 11.11
CA CYS A 161 14.84 -20.21 10.64
C CYS A 161 16.35 -20.49 10.50
N ASN A 162 16.93 -21.28 11.40
CA ASN A 162 18.35 -21.64 11.33
C ASN A 162 18.70 -22.54 10.15
N LEU A 163 17.75 -23.35 9.67
CA LEU A 163 17.92 -24.21 8.50
C LEU A 163 17.68 -23.46 7.18
N ASN A 164 17.02 -22.30 7.22
CA ASN A 164 16.80 -21.45 6.04
C ASN A 164 17.91 -20.39 5.93
N ASP A 165 18.74 -20.46 4.88
CA ASP A 165 19.87 -19.52 4.70
C ASP A 165 19.45 -18.06 4.61
N THR A 166 18.27 -17.77 4.06
CA THR A 166 17.73 -16.40 3.99
C THR A 166 17.33 -15.92 5.38
N CYS A 167 16.59 -16.73 6.15
CA CYS A 167 16.21 -16.40 7.52
C CYS A 167 17.43 -16.24 8.42
N LYS A 168 18.34 -17.21 8.39
CA LYS A 168 19.60 -17.21 9.13
C LYS A 168 20.43 -15.97 8.85
N LYS A 169 20.54 -15.57 7.57
CA LYS A 169 21.24 -14.35 7.15
C LYS A 169 20.61 -13.09 7.73
N TYR A 170 19.31 -12.89 7.54
CA TYR A 170 18.64 -11.69 8.07
C TYR A 170 18.56 -11.70 9.61
N ARG A 171 18.45 -12.89 10.23
CA ARG A 171 18.51 -13.07 11.69
C ARG A 171 19.82 -12.55 12.26
N SER A 172 20.94 -13.04 11.72
CA SER A 172 22.28 -12.63 12.15
C SER A 172 22.50 -11.13 11.92
N ALA A 173 21.98 -10.59 10.82
CA ALA A 173 22.10 -9.18 10.45
C ALA A 173 21.41 -8.22 11.43
N TYR A 174 20.27 -8.59 12.04
CA TYR A 174 19.64 -7.74 13.06
C TYR A 174 20.19 -7.99 14.47
N ILE A 175 20.57 -9.23 14.81
CA ILE A 175 21.10 -9.53 16.16
C ILE A 175 22.36 -8.72 16.45
N THR A 176 23.28 -8.65 15.48
CA THR A 176 24.57 -7.96 15.64
C THR A 176 24.43 -6.51 16.14
N PRO A 177 23.75 -5.58 15.43
CA PRO A 177 23.60 -4.20 15.89
C PRO A 177 22.69 -4.03 17.11
N CYS A 178 21.83 -4.99 17.43
CA CYS A 178 20.93 -4.93 18.58
C CYS A 178 21.57 -5.43 19.88
N THR A 179 22.65 -6.22 19.79
CA THR A 179 23.35 -6.83 20.94
C THR A 179 24.76 -6.29 21.15
N SER A 180 25.34 -5.63 20.14
CA SER A 180 26.66 -5.01 20.26
C SER A 180 26.58 -3.74 21.10
N ARG A 181 27.25 -3.75 22.26
CA ARG A 181 27.40 -2.57 23.12
C ARG A 181 28.21 -1.49 22.41
N VAL A 182 27.73 -0.25 22.47
CA VAL A 182 28.34 0.90 21.77
C VAL A 182 29.13 1.77 22.75
N SER A 183 28.64 1.92 23.97
CA SER A 183 29.33 2.65 25.05
C SER A 183 28.90 2.10 26.42
N ALA A 184 29.50 2.62 27.50
CA ALA A 184 29.11 2.27 28.86
C ALA A 184 27.65 2.64 29.18
N SER A 185 27.13 3.70 28.56
CA SER A 185 25.75 4.18 28.71
C SER A 185 24.79 3.66 27.63
N GLU A 186 25.30 3.28 26.46
CA GLU A 186 24.49 2.78 25.34
C GLU A 186 24.67 1.27 25.11
N VAL A 187 23.63 0.52 25.49
CA VAL A 187 23.55 -0.94 25.35
C VAL A 187 23.64 -1.40 23.89
N CYS A 188 23.10 -0.62 22.93
CA CYS A 188 23.24 -0.91 21.51
C CYS A 188 22.92 0.30 20.61
N ASN A 189 23.29 0.22 19.33
CA ASN A 189 22.96 1.27 18.36
C ASN A 189 21.50 1.12 17.90
N LYS A 190 20.57 1.79 18.58
CA LYS A 190 19.11 1.74 18.31
C LYS A 190 18.78 1.98 16.83
N ARG A 191 19.43 2.95 16.18
CA ARG A 191 19.19 3.29 14.78
C ARG A 191 19.54 2.14 13.82
N LYS A 192 20.69 1.50 14.02
CA LYS A 192 21.12 0.34 13.22
C LYS A 192 20.24 -0.88 13.51
N CYS A 193 19.92 -1.14 14.78
CA CYS A 193 19.02 -2.22 15.21
C CYS A 193 17.64 -2.13 14.52
N HIS A 194 16.96 -0.98 14.65
CA HIS A 194 15.64 -0.78 14.02
C HIS A 194 15.66 -0.83 12.49
N LYS A 195 16.78 -0.45 11.85
CA LYS A 195 16.93 -0.58 10.40
C LYS A 195 17.01 -2.06 9.98
N ALA A 196 17.81 -2.85 10.68
CA ALA A 196 17.99 -4.26 10.39
C ALA A 196 16.73 -5.09 10.70
N LEU A 197 16.03 -4.79 11.81
CA LEU A 197 14.75 -5.43 12.15
C LEU A 197 13.68 -5.19 11.08
N ARG A 198 13.56 -3.94 10.58
CA ARG A 198 12.63 -3.66 9.46
C ARG A 198 12.96 -4.47 8.22
N GLN A 199 14.25 -4.57 7.87
CA GLN A 199 14.67 -5.40 6.73
C GLN A 199 14.34 -6.88 6.91
N PHE A 200 14.48 -7.43 8.12
CA PHE A 200 14.09 -8.81 8.43
C PHE A 200 12.58 -9.03 8.15
N PHE A 201 11.70 -8.20 8.71
CA PHE A 201 10.25 -8.39 8.51
C PHE A 201 9.76 -8.00 7.10
N ASP A 202 10.36 -7.00 6.47
CA ASP A 202 9.90 -6.57 5.14
C ASP A 202 10.37 -7.52 4.02
N LYS A 203 11.55 -8.14 4.18
CA LYS A 203 12.11 -9.05 3.18
C LYS A 203 11.87 -10.52 3.51
N HIS A 204 12.26 -11.01 4.69
CA HIS A 204 12.11 -12.41 5.02
C HIS A 204 10.63 -12.77 5.24
N PHE A 205 9.94 -12.10 6.16
CA PHE A 205 8.56 -12.46 6.51
C PHE A 205 7.58 -12.30 5.33
N LYS A 206 7.81 -11.33 4.45
CA LYS A 206 7.01 -11.16 3.22
C LYS A 206 7.25 -12.29 2.21
N ILE A 207 8.52 -12.63 1.95
CA ILE A 207 8.90 -13.72 1.03
C ILE A 207 8.35 -15.06 1.53
N THR A 208 8.53 -15.41 2.80
CA THR A 208 8.01 -16.68 3.35
C THR A 208 6.48 -16.75 3.31
N SER A 209 5.77 -15.62 3.44
CA SER A 209 4.31 -15.57 3.27
C SER A 209 3.83 -15.67 1.81
N GLU A 210 4.67 -15.32 0.84
CA GLU A 210 4.38 -15.46 -0.60
C GLU A 210 4.69 -16.89 -1.11
N PHE A 211 5.67 -17.57 -0.51
CA PHE A 211 6.06 -18.95 -0.82
C PHE A 211 5.24 -20.03 -0.09
N ALA A 212 4.31 -19.64 0.79
CA ALA A 212 3.32 -20.53 1.40
C ALA A 212 2.03 -20.68 0.57
N ARG A 213 2.05 -20.24 -0.69
CA ARG A 213 1.08 -20.62 -1.74
C ARG A 213 1.52 -21.93 -2.39
#